data_AF-A0A7J8TWN1-F1
#
_entry.id   AF-A0A7J8TWN1-F1
#
_cell.length_a   1.000
_cell.length_b   1.000
_cell.length_c   1.000
_cell.angle_alpha   90.00
_cell.angle_beta   90.00
_cell.angle_gamma   90.00
#
_symmetry.space_group_name_H-M   'P 1'
#
loop_
_entity.id
_entity.type
_entity.pdbx_description
1 polymer ?
#
loop_
_entity_poly.entity_id
_entity_poly.type
_entity_poly.pdbx_seq_one_letter_code
_entity_poly.pdbx_strand_id
1 'polypeptide(L)'
;MILPHNHAIYRESTYRTCDASSGVLAKYESGDDKVELTESKKYWFICNVSGHCLGGMRFGVDVKAGNTSSTNLDPTPSTNSGNAFDTWSLGLRIFAFQFLLRLFC
;
A
#
# COMPACT_ATOMS: atom_id res chain seq x y z
N MET A 1 -2.39 -2.78 2.12
CA MET A 1 -2.61 -1.50 1.41
C MET A 1 -2.19 -0.37 2.35
N ILE A 2 -1.50 0.68 1.85
CA ILE A 2 -1.09 1.87 2.62
C ILE A 2 -2.11 2.99 2.37
N LEU A 3 -2.62 3.65 3.41
CA LEU A 3 -3.67 4.68 3.33
C LEU A 3 -3.13 6.07 3.74
N PRO A 4 -2.93 7.02 2.80
CA PRO A 4 -2.19 8.27 3.04
C PRO A 4 -2.91 9.33 3.92
N HIS A 5 -4.11 9.04 4.42
CA HIS A 5 -4.91 9.91 5.30
C HIS A 5 -5.82 9.07 6.21
N ASN A 6 -6.53 9.70 7.14
CA ASN A 6 -7.53 9.11 8.01
C ASN A 6 -8.67 8.42 7.24
N HIS A 7 -8.66 7.09 7.23
CA HIS A 7 -9.61 6.21 6.57
C HIS A 7 -10.23 5.24 7.56
N ALA A 8 -11.43 4.79 7.27
CA ALA A 8 -12.06 3.74 8.06
C ALA A 8 -12.80 2.75 7.16
N ILE A 9 -12.89 1.51 7.62
CA ILE A 9 -13.71 0.48 6.97
C ILE A 9 -15.14 0.67 7.46
N TYR A 10 -16.10 0.66 6.54
CA TYR A 10 -17.52 0.80 6.84
C TYR A 10 -18.37 -0.27 6.16
N ARG A 11 -19.65 -0.30 6.54
CA ARG A 11 -20.70 -1.01 5.80
C ARG A 11 -20.94 -0.36 4.43
N GLU A 12 -21.47 -1.14 3.49
CA GLU A 12 -21.72 -0.64 2.13
C GLU A 12 -22.71 0.52 2.09
N SER A 13 -23.73 0.52 2.96
CA SER A 13 -24.69 1.62 3.06
C SER A 13 -23.99 2.95 3.35
N THR A 14 -23.08 2.96 4.32
CA THR A 14 -22.27 4.12 4.69
C THR A 14 -21.34 4.55 3.55
N TYR A 15 -20.75 3.61 2.82
CA TYR A 15 -19.94 3.92 1.63
C TYR A 15 -20.74 4.62 0.53
N ARG A 16 -21.99 4.20 0.32
CA ARG A 16 -22.88 4.77 -0.70
C ARG A 16 -23.37 6.16 -0.31
N THR A 17 -23.78 6.34 0.95
CA THR A 17 -24.36 7.59 1.44
C THR A 17 -23.32 8.62 1.88
N CYS A 18 -22.08 8.19 2.15
CA CYS A 18 -21.08 8.99 2.85
C CYS A 18 -21.52 9.45 4.25
N ASP A 19 -22.50 8.76 4.85
CA ASP A 19 -22.96 9.04 6.21
C ASP A 19 -22.21 8.15 7.21
N ALA A 20 -21.12 8.69 7.76
CA ALA A 20 -20.28 8.00 8.72
C ALA A 20 -20.78 8.10 10.18
N SER A 21 -22.02 8.58 10.40
CA SER A 21 -22.62 8.65 11.74
C SER A 21 -22.72 7.28 12.42
N SER A 22 -22.73 6.19 11.64
CA SER A 22 -22.73 4.82 12.13
C SER A 22 -22.04 3.86 11.15
N GLY A 23 -21.83 2.61 11.58
CA GLY A 23 -21.36 1.54 10.68
C GLY A 23 -19.85 1.48 10.46
N VAL A 24 -19.06 2.14 11.30
CA VAL A 24 -17.59 1.97 11.33
C VAL A 24 -17.24 0.57 11.81
N LEU A 25 -16.37 -0.11 11.08
CA LEU A 25 -15.86 -1.44 11.39
C LEU A 25 -14.42 -1.39 11.89
N ALA A 26 -13.63 -0.45 11.37
CA ALA A 26 -12.25 -0.19 11.81
C ALA A 26 -11.83 1.23 11.42
N LYS A 27 -10.87 1.83 12.15
CA LYS A 27 -10.31 3.16 11.88
C LYS A 27 -8.79 3.09 11.70
N TYR A 28 -8.28 3.91 10.80
CA TYR A 28 -6.89 4.00 10.37
C TYR A 28 -6.54 5.48 10.22
N GLU A 29 -5.69 6.03 11.07
CA GLU A 29 -5.48 7.47 11.19
C GLU A 29 -3.99 7.88 11.11
N SER A 30 -3.07 6.93 10.94
CA SER A 30 -1.63 7.23 10.94
C SER A 30 -1.13 7.78 9.61
N GLY A 31 -1.86 7.56 8.51
CA GLY A 31 -1.43 7.98 7.17
C GLY A 31 -0.44 7.00 6.51
N ASP A 32 0.03 6.00 7.24
CA ASP A 32 0.84 4.88 6.73
C ASP A 32 0.23 3.52 7.11
N ASP A 33 -1.08 3.51 7.34
CA ASP A 33 -1.78 2.37 7.90
C ASP A 33 -1.74 1.17 6.95
N LYS A 34 -1.25 0.03 7.45
CA LYS A 34 -1.30 -1.25 6.75
C LYS A 34 -2.54 -2.02 7.18
N VAL A 35 -3.48 -2.16 6.27
CA VAL A 35 -4.70 -2.96 6.49
C VAL A 35 -4.52 -4.36 5.92
N GLU A 36 -4.64 -5.37 6.78
CA GLU A 36 -4.72 -6.78 6.39
C GLU A 36 -6.20 -7.18 6.18
N LEU A 37 -6.48 -7.84 5.05
CA LEU A 37 -7.82 -8.28 4.68
C LEU A 37 -7.85 -9.82 4.63
N THR A 38 -8.34 -10.42 5.70
CA THR A 38 -8.25 -11.88 5.93
C THR A 38 -9.45 -12.66 5.42
N GLU A 39 -10.59 -12.01 5.22
CA GLU A 39 -11.83 -12.64 4.80
C GLU A 39 -12.11 -12.36 3.32
N SER A 40 -12.66 -13.38 2.64
CA SER A 40 -13.13 -13.22 1.27
C SER A 40 -14.46 -12.47 1.26
N LYS A 41 -14.39 -11.14 1.21
CA LYS A 41 -15.55 -10.25 1.15
C LYS A 41 -15.20 -8.91 0.54
N LYS A 42 -16.24 -8.10 0.31
CA LYS A 42 -16.07 -6.70 -0.05
C LYS A 42 -15.83 -5.86 1.19
N TYR A 43 -14.75 -5.11 1.16
CA TYR A 43 -14.40 -4.10 2.16
C TYR A 43 -14.63 -2.72 1.55
N TRP A 44 -15.27 -1.84 2.32
CA TRP A 44 -15.58 -0.49 1.88
C TRP A 44 -14.84 0.52 2.73
N PHE A 45 -14.05 1.36 2.08
CA PHE A 45 -13.24 2.37 2.72
C PHE A 45 -13.77 3.75 2.36
N ILE A 46 -13.90 4.62 3.36
CA ILE A 46 -14.19 6.04 3.15
C ILE A 46 -13.27 6.88 4.04
N CYS A 47 -13.03 8.11 3.63
CA CYS A 47 -12.54 9.17 4.50
C CYS A 47 -13.74 9.98 5.03
N ASN A 48 -13.85 10.12 6.35
CA ASN A 48 -14.93 10.85 7.02
C ASN A 48 -14.61 12.35 7.24
N VAL A 49 -13.62 12.89 6.54
CA VAL A 49 -13.42 14.34 6.54
C VAL A 49 -14.51 14.97 5.69
N SER A 50 -15.08 16.08 6.17
CA SER A 50 -16.15 16.79 5.49
C SER A 50 -15.79 17.06 4.02
N GLY A 51 -16.66 16.66 3.11
CA GLY A 51 -16.44 16.81 1.67
C GLY A 51 -15.52 15.76 1.01
N HIS A 52 -14.71 15.00 1.76
CA HIS A 52 -13.76 14.05 1.16
C HIS A 52 -14.45 12.82 0.55
N CYS A 53 -15.39 12.19 1.27
CA CYS A 53 -16.10 11.02 0.74
C CYS A 53 -16.93 11.36 -0.52
N LEU A 54 -17.70 12.45 -0.48
CA LEU A 54 -18.47 12.93 -1.64
C LEU A 54 -17.57 13.47 -2.74
N GLY A 55 -16.38 13.97 -2.39
CA GLY A 55 -15.30 14.35 -3.30
C GLY A 55 -14.54 13.17 -3.91
N GLY A 56 -14.91 11.92 -3.59
CA GLY A 56 -14.36 10.72 -4.22
C GLY A 56 -13.29 9.99 -3.40
N MET A 57 -12.99 10.42 -2.17
CA MET A 57 -12.10 9.71 -1.25
C MET A 57 -12.83 8.51 -0.60
N ARG A 58 -13.22 7.57 -1.45
CA ARG A 58 -13.86 6.31 -1.12
C ARG A 58 -13.46 5.25 -2.13
N PHE A 59 -13.20 4.03 -1.68
CA PHE A 59 -12.92 2.91 -2.58
C PHE A 59 -13.41 1.59 -1.97
N GLY A 60 -13.71 0.62 -2.84
CA GLY A 60 -14.09 -0.73 -2.47
C GLY A 60 -12.99 -1.71 -2.85
N VAL A 61 -12.75 -2.71 -1.99
CA VAL A 61 -11.83 -3.81 -2.27
C VAL A 61 -12.61 -5.11 -2.20
N ASP A 62 -12.65 -5.86 -3.30
CA ASP A 62 -13.27 -7.19 -3.36
C ASP A 62 -12.19 -8.25 -3.15
N VAL A 63 -12.14 -8.82 -1.95
CA VAL A 63 -11.20 -9.89 -1.61
C VAL A 63 -11.83 -11.22 -1.96
N LYS A 64 -11.18 -11.95 -2.86
CA LYS A 64 -11.57 -13.30 -3.24
C LYS A 64 -10.78 -14.32 -2.46
N ALA A 65 -11.36 -15.51 -2.27
CA ALA A 65 -10.64 -16.62 -1.67
C ALA A 65 -9.41 -16.93 -2.52
N GLY A 66 -8.26 -17.01 -1.88
CA GLY A 66 -7.08 -17.55 -2.54
C GLY A 66 -7.34 -19.02 -2.85
N ASN A 67 -7.21 -19.40 -4.12
CA ASN A 67 -7.01 -20.81 -4.43
C ASN A 67 -5.61 -21.16 -3.90
N THR A 68 -5.52 -21.68 -2.68
CA THR A 68 -4.33 -22.37 -2.22
C THR A 68 -4.25 -23.70 -2.95
N SER A 69 -3.91 -23.67 -4.24
CA SER A 69 -3.22 -24.81 -4.83
C SER A 69 -1.92 -24.95 -4.07
N SER A 70 -1.88 -25.90 -3.14
CA SER A 70 -0.67 -26.32 -2.46
C SER A 70 0.29 -26.86 -3.51
N THR A 71 1.10 -26.00 -4.13
CA THR A 71 2.37 -26.46 -4.66
C THR A 71 3.17 -26.93 -3.45
N ASN A 72 3.22 -28.25 -3.28
CA ASN A 72 4.22 -28.89 -2.43
C ASN A 72 5.57 -28.28 -2.79
N LEU A 73 6.12 -27.47 -1.88
CA LEU A 73 7.50 -27.04 -1.94
C LEU A 73 8.33 -28.28 -1.59
N ASP A 74 8.81 -28.96 -2.62
CA ASP A 74 9.89 -29.93 -2.54
C ASP A 74 11.14 -29.25 -1.92
N PRO A 75 11.94 -29.92 -1.08
CA PRO A 75 12.98 -29.26 -0.32
C PRO A 75 14.20 -28.90 -1.18
N THR A 76 14.49 -27.60 -1.26
CA THR A 76 15.77 -26.86 -1.44
C THR A 76 16.92 -27.48 -2.26
N PRO A 77 17.66 -26.61 -2.98
CA PRO A 77 19.06 -26.44 -2.60
C PRO A 77 19.42 -24.99 -2.30
N SER A 78 20.09 -24.79 -1.17
CA SER A 78 20.70 -23.53 -0.74
C SER A 78 21.66 -23.01 -1.81
N THR A 79 21.48 -21.78 -2.27
CA THR A 79 22.54 -21.03 -2.94
C THR A 79 22.66 -19.68 -2.25
N ASN A 80 23.72 -19.59 -1.47
CA ASN A 80 24.22 -18.38 -0.83
C ASN A 80 24.78 -17.43 -1.89
N SER A 81 24.68 -16.12 -1.61
CA SER A 81 25.59 -15.02 -2.02
C SER A 81 24.96 -13.91 -2.86
N GLY A 82 25.02 -12.69 -2.32
CA GLY A 82 25.27 -11.49 -3.13
C GLY A 82 24.21 -10.39 -3.08
N ASN A 83 24.14 -9.70 -1.95
CA ASN A 83 23.72 -8.30 -1.78
C ASN A 83 23.68 -7.46 -3.08
N ALA A 84 22.50 -7.33 -3.68
CA ALA A 84 22.26 -6.51 -4.88
C ALA A 84 22.05 -5.01 -4.55
N PHE A 85 22.82 -4.47 -3.59
CA PHE A 85 22.68 -3.08 -3.14
C PHE A 85 23.91 -2.18 -3.37
N ASP A 86 25.06 -2.74 -3.80
CA ASP A 86 26.28 -1.93 -4.00
C ASP A 86 26.41 -1.30 -5.40
N THR A 87 25.63 -1.75 -6.39
CA THR A 87 25.81 -1.32 -7.79
C THR A 87 25.16 0.02 -8.14
N TRP A 88 24.19 0.52 -7.35
CA TRP A 88 23.55 1.83 -7.60
C TRP A 88 24.27 3.01 -6.92
N SER A 89 25.03 2.76 -5.85
CA SER A 89 25.69 3.81 -5.06
C SER A 89 26.98 4.35 -5.71
N LEU A 90 27.64 3.54 -6.54
CA LEU A 90 28.83 3.97 -7.30
C LEU A 90 28.49 4.76 -8.57
N GLY A 91 27.33 4.52 -9.19
CA GLY A 91 26.87 5.27 -10.37
C GLY A 91 26.65 6.75 -10.05
N LEU A 92 26.01 7.06 -8.91
CA LEU A 92 25.72 8.44 -8.51
C LEU A 92 26.99 9.24 -8.15
N ARG A 93 28.05 8.56 -7.69
CA ARG A 93 29.33 9.19 -7.36
C ARG A 93 30.14 9.58 -8.60
N ILE A 94 30.09 8.80 -9.68
CA ILE A 94 30.84 9.11 -10.92
C ILE A 94 30.21 10.27 -11.69
N PHE A 95 28.88 10.37 -11.72
CA PHE A 95 28.19 11.50 -12.38
C PHE A 95 28.47 12.85 -11.69
N ALA A 96 28.60 12.88 -10.37
CA ALA A 96 28.88 14.12 -9.63
C ALA A 96 30.31 14.64 -9.86
N PHE A 97 31.32 13.76 -9.99
CA PHE A 97 32.70 14.19 -10.24
C PHE A 97 32.95 14.65 -11.68
N GLN A 98 32.26 14.09 -12.68
CA GLN A 98 32.39 14.54 -14.07
C GLN A 98 31.64 15.84 -14.37
N PHE A 99 30.61 16.18 -13.60
CA PHE A 99 29.90 17.45 -13.75
C PHE A 99 30.67 18.62 -13.12
N LEU A 100 31.40 18.39 -12.02
CA LEU A 100 32.22 19.43 -11.37
C LEU A 100 33.51 19.76 -12.13
N LEU A 101 34.12 18.80 -12.85
CA LEU A 101 35.33 19.07 -13.64
C LEU A 101 35.03 19.83 -14.96
N ARG A 102 33.77 19.88 -15.40
CA ARG A 102 33.34 20.61 -16.60
C ARG A 102 32.93 22.07 -16.32
N LEU A 103 32.93 22.51 -15.07
CA LEU A 103 32.61 23.89 -14.68
C LEU A 103 33.84 24.74 -14.34
N PHE A 104 35.02 24.12 -14.30
CA PHE A 104 36.32 24.80 -14.16
C PHE A 104 37.19 24.54 -15.41
N CYS A 105 36.65 24.91 -16.57
CA CYS A 105 37.37 25.44 -17.72
C CYS A 105 36.39 26.27 -18.55
#